data_AF-A0A378Y226-F1
#
_entry.id   AF-A0A378Y226-F1
#
_cell.length_a   1.000
_cell.length_b   1.000
_cell.length_c   1.000
_cell.angle_alpha   90.00
_cell.angle_beta   90.00
_cell.angle_gamma   90.00
#
_symmetry.space_group_name_H-M   'P 1'
#
loop_
_entity.id
_entity.type
_entity.pdbx_description
1 polymer ?
#
loop_
_entity_poly.entity_id
_entity_poly.type
_entity_poly.pdbx_seq_one_letter_code
_entity_poly.pdbx_strand_id
1 'polypeptide(L)'
;MKRNKVHKFALKWTALVLTSVLFSQTLSPSVYAGDTLPYKGESAKGPNQPYQHGYASSHILDWTPTQDVYGDMLRARVPLQQRNSPFAATQAQSALSPDTQMFTLSGDYGNAFFDSYPYTNKFSQYLFNYWQYTDYYGYWHGMPTAHVPEELYDPQKDWTEKWFEFGILNIPNPGYTNAAHKNGVLSIACIFFSDNDRGPQTYKQMLVQDAQGEFLVAKKLIEMAKFYGYDGYFINQEEASKGVAKEDIPRYKQFMKYLRDQGMYVQWYDSTVNETGKIAYQNEFNAVNSPFVKDKQYGQVSDSIFLNYWWDKAKLKSSRDHAKQLGLNPLKTVFAGIEGGNGDFGRWKQKYDLRLNIGDNGQPMNSIATLGADFTHNAWMKSLAGRTPIAELTMPING
;
A
#
# COMPACT_ATOMS: atom_id res chain seq x y z
N MET A 1 -26.23 -33.95 -60.37
CA MET A 1 -26.81 -33.38 -59.12
C MET A 1 -26.32 -34.15 -57.89
N LYS A 2 -25.19 -33.77 -57.26
CA LYS A 2 -24.81 -34.22 -55.89
C LYS A 2 -23.57 -33.52 -55.28
N ARG A 3 -22.97 -32.52 -55.94
CA ARG A 3 -21.80 -31.78 -55.42
C ARG A 3 -22.11 -30.39 -54.82
N ASN A 4 -23.26 -29.78 -55.12
CA ASN A 4 -23.59 -28.41 -54.66
C ASN A 4 -24.35 -28.31 -53.31
N LYS A 5 -24.77 -29.44 -52.71
CA LYS A 5 -25.42 -29.42 -51.38
C LYS A 5 -24.44 -29.54 -50.21
N VAL A 6 -23.24 -30.08 -50.43
CA VAL A 6 -22.24 -30.31 -49.36
C VAL A 6 -21.54 -29.00 -48.97
N HIS A 7 -21.27 -28.09 -49.91
CA HIS A 7 -20.63 -26.80 -49.62
C HIS A 7 -21.52 -25.80 -48.86
N LYS A 8 -22.85 -25.80 -49.10
CA LYS A 8 -23.78 -24.93 -48.36
C LYS A 8 -24.12 -25.44 -46.95
N PHE A 9 -23.94 -26.74 -46.70
CA PHE A 9 -24.15 -27.33 -45.37
C PHE A 9 -22.92 -27.13 -44.47
N ALA A 10 -21.71 -27.20 -45.03
CA ALA A 10 -20.47 -26.91 -44.32
C ALA A 10 -20.42 -25.44 -43.83
N LEU A 11 -20.77 -24.47 -44.68
CA LEU A 11 -20.70 -23.04 -44.30
C LEU A 11 -21.66 -22.63 -43.17
N LYS A 12 -22.83 -23.28 -43.05
CA LYS A 12 -23.81 -22.97 -42.00
C LYS A 12 -23.43 -23.55 -40.64
N TRP A 13 -22.70 -24.67 -40.61
CA TRP A 13 -22.20 -25.25 -39.35
C TRP A 13 -20.93 -24.58 -38.86
N THR A 14 -20.06 -24.09 -39.75
CA THR A 14 -18.88 -23.31 -39.32
C THR A 14 -19.28 -21.96 -38.71
N ALA A 15 -20.35 -21.32 -39.21
CA ALA A 15 -20.84 -20.06 -38.65
C ALA A 15 -21.55 -20.23 -37.28
N LEU A 16 -22.24 -21.35 -37.05
CA LEU A 16 -22.93 -21.64 -35.79
C LEU A 16 -21.96 -22.08 -34.67
N VAL A 17 -20.86 -22.75 -35.02
CA VAL A 17 -19.80 -23.13 -34.08
C VAL A 17 -18.93 -21.92 -33.70
N LEU A 18 -18.71 -20.96 -34.62
CA LEU A 18 -18.01 -19.72 -34.27
C LEU A 18 -18.86 -18.76 -33.41
N THR A 19 -20.18 -18.74 -33.55
CA THR A 19 -21.06 -17.90 -32.70
C THR A 19 -21.29 -18.48 -31.31
N SER A 20 -21.26 -19.81 -31.13
CA SER A 20 -21.37 -20.45 -29.80
C SER A 20 -20.06 -20.43 -29.00
N VAL A 21 -18.90 -20.38 -29.67
CA VAL A 21 -17.59 -20.16 -29.03
C VAL A 21 -17.37 -18.69 -28.65
N LEU A 22 -18.02 -17.74 -29.35
CA LEU A 22 -17.97 -16.31 -28.98
C LEU A 22 -18.95 -15.93 -27.85
N PHE A 23 -20.06 -16.66 -27.67
CA PHE A 23 -21.01 -16.39 -26.58
C PHE A 23 -20.59 -16.96 -25.23
N SER A 24 -19.75 -18.01 -25.22
CA SER A 24 -19.22 -18.61 -23.98
C SER A 24 -18.06 -17.83 -23.34
N GLN A 25 -17.57 -16.76 -24.00
CA GLN A 25 -16.56 -15.85 -23.44
C GLN A 25 -17.15 -14.65 -22.68
N THR A 26 -18.48 -14.60 -22.49
CA THR A 26 -19.14 -13.48 -21.78
C THR A 26 -19.15 -13.61 -20.26
N LEU A 27 -18.67 -14.73 -19.71
CA LEU A 27 -18.33 -14.80 -18.30
C LEU A 27 -16.88 -14.36 -18.13
N SER A 28 -16.67 -13.05 -18.02
CA SER A 28 -15.43 -12.53 -17.46
C SER A 28 -15.27 -13.20 -16.08
N PRO A 29 -14.26 -14.06 -15.86
CA PRO A 29 -14.02 -14.54 -14.51
C PRO A 29 -13.77 -13.30 -13.66
N SER A 30 -14.52 -13.16 -12.57
CA SER A 30 -14.21 -12.16 -11.55
C SER A 30 -12.79 -12.45 -11.06
N VAL A 31 -11.82 -11.66 -11.53
CA VAL A 31 -10.42 -11.79 -11.14
C VAL A 31 -10.27 -11.12 -9.78
N TYR A 32 -10.41 -11.92 -8.73
CA TYR A 32 -10.13 -11.47 -7.36
C TYR A 32 -8.61 -11.32 -7.15
N ALA A 33 -8.22 -10.18 -6.59
CA ALA A 33 -6.92 -10.03 -5.91
C ALA A 33 -6.80 -11.16 -4.90
N GLY A 34 -5.80 -12.01 -5.06
CA GLY A 34 -5.50 -13.04 -4.08
C GLY A 34 -4.09 -12.85 -3.58
N ASP A 35 -3.86 -13.33 -2.37
CA ASP A 35 -2.52 -13.56 -1.86
C ASP A 35 -1.72 -14.46 -2.82
N THR A 36 -0.45 -14.16 -3.03
CA THR A 36 0.49 -15.06 -3.66
C THR A 36 0.61 -16.25 -2.74
N LEU A 37 0.71 -17.44 -3.32
CA LEU A 37 0.93 -18.64 -2.56
C LEU A 37 2.39 -18.72 -2.10
N PRO A 38 2.66 -19.39 -0.96
CA PRO A 38 4.02 -19.64 -0.53
C PRO A 38 4.87 -20.34 -1.59
N TYR A 39 6.17 -20.04 -1.61
CA TYR A 39 7.09 -20.70 -2.54
C TYR A 39 7.29 -22.17 -2.20
N LYS A 40 7.48 -22.99 -3.24
CA LYS A 40 7.67 -24.45 -3.16
C LYS A 40 8.96 -24.88 -3.86
N GLY A 41 9.41 -26.10 -3.59
CA GLY A 41 10.59 -26.69 -4.24
C GLY A 41 11.87 -25.94 -3.87
N GLU A 42 12.73 -25.67 -4.85
CA GLU A 42 14.01 -24.97 -4.65
C GLU A 42 13.85 -23.52 -4.17
N SER A 43 12.66 -22.91 -4.32
CA SER A 43 12.35 -21.58 -3.80
C SER A 43 11.63 -21.58 -2.46
N ALA A 44 11.36 -22.75 -1.88
CA ALA A 44 10.75 -22.83 -0.55
C ALA A 44 11.64 -22.20 0.52
N LYS A 45 11.01 -21.77 1.62
CA LYS A 45 11.68 -21.17 2.79
C LYS A 45 12.84 -22.05 3.24
N GLY A 46 14.04 -21.48 3.26
CA GLY A 46 15.21 -22.13 3.84
C GLY A 46 15.13 -22.19 5.37
N PRO A 47 15.76 -23.18 6.03
CA PRO A 47 15.67 -23.37 7.48
C PRO A 47 16.21 -22.19 8.31
N ASN A 48 17.15 -21.41 7.74
CA ASN A 48 17.75 -20.23 8.37
C ASN A 48 17.55 -18.97 7.52
N GLN A 49 16.56 -18.97 6.61
CA GLN A 49 16.32 -17.83 5.74
C GLN A 49 15.69 -16.69 6.55
N PRO A 50 16.30 -15.49 6.55
CA PRO A 50 15.70 -14.33 7.19
C PRO A 50 14.35 -14.01 6.57
N TYR A 51 13.39 -13.64 7.42
CA TYR A 51 12.07 -13.19 6.98
C TYR A 51 11.61 -12.04 7.87
N GLN A 52 10.85 -11.13 7.27
CA GLN A 52 10.21 -10.03 7.98
C GLN A 52 8.94 -10.52 8.68
N HIS A 53 8.59 -9.87 9.77
CA HIS A 53 7.38 -10.13 10.53
C HIS A 53 6.76 -8.80 10.99
N GLY A 54 5.50 -8.86 11.41
CA GLY A 54 4.77 -7.72 11.93
C GLY A 54 5.05 -7.49 13.41
N TYR A 55 4.76 -6.29 13.89
CA TYR A 55 4.94 -5.93 15.29
C TYR A 55 3.61 -5.46 15.89
N ALA A 56 3.21 -6.04 17.02
CA ALA A 56 2.16 -5.49 17.87
C ALA A 56 2.72 -4.28 18.65
N SER A 57 1.85 -3.45 19.22
CA SER A 57 2.29 -2.28 20.00
C SER A 57 3.22 -2.64 21.17
N SER A 58 3.00 -3.78 21.82
CA SER A 58 3.88 -4.33 22.85
C SER A 58 5.24 -4.75 22.29
N HIS A 59 5.27 -5.42 21.14
CA HIS A 59 6.51 -5.80 20.46
C HIS A 59 7.36 -4.57 20.11
N ILE A 60 6.73 -3.48 19.67
CA ILE A 60 7.44 -2.22 19.38
C ILE A 60 8.02 -1.62 20.67
N LEU A 61 7.25 -1.63 21.77
CA LEU A 61 7.71 -1.08 23.05
C LEU A 61 8.93 -1.82 23.59
N ASP A 62 8.92 -3.16 23.50
CA ASP A 62 9.98 -4.04 23.99
C ASP A 62 11.13 -4.21 22.99
N TRP A 63 11.01 -3.65 21.79
CA TRP A 63 11.97 -3.83 20.70
C TRP A 63 13.37 -3.35 21.09
N THR A 64 14.38 -4.18 20.78
CA THR A 64 15.79 -3.78 20.78
C THR A 64 16.50 -4.31 19.54
N PRO A 65 17.53 -3.60 19.04
CA PRO A 65 18.31 -4.04 17.88
C PRO A 65 18.84 -5.47 17.94
N THR A 66 19.13 -5.97 19.15
CA THR A 66 19.77 -7.27 19.39
C THR A 66 18.78 -8.41 19.63
N GLN A 67 17.50 -8.12 19.85
CA GLN A 67 16.48 -9.14 20.15
C GLN A 67 15.54 -9.40 18.98
N ASP A 68 15.52 -8.50 17.99
CA ASP A 68 14.64 -8.66 16.84
C ASP A 68 15.11 -9.82 15.95
N VAL A 69 14.17 -10.71 15.62
CA VAL A 69 14.44 -11.93 14.85
C VAL A 69 14.91 -11.54 13.46
N TYR A 70 16.15 -11.89 13.14
CA TYR A 70 16.87 -11.49 11.92
C TYR A 70 17.07 -9.98 11.74
N GLY A 71 16.85 -9.15 12.76
CA GLY A 71 16.84 -7.69 12.63
C GLY A 71 18.05 -7.11 11.90
N ASP A 72 19.27 -7.56 12.24
CA ASP A 72 20.50 -7.10 11.58
C ASP A 72 20.58 -7.41 10.07
N MET A 73 19.93 -8.49 9.64
CA MET A 73 19.87 -8.93 8.24
C MET A 73 18.76 -8.22 7.45
N LEU A 74 17.81 -7.58 8.15
CA LEU A 74 16.66 -6.89 7.55
C LEU A 74 16.88 -5.38 7.39
N ARG A 75 18.11 -4.90 7.52
CA ARG A 75 18.46 -3.48 7.42
C ARG A 75 18.72 -3.05 5.98
N ALA A 76 18.11 -1.94 5.56
CA ALA A 76 18.54 -1.22 4.38
C ALA A 76 19.93 -0.60 4.61
N ARG A 77 20.75 -0.58 3.56
CA ARG A 77 22.16 -0.15 3.60
C ARG A 77 22.46 0.95 2.59
N VAL A 78 21.56 1.22 1.65
CA VAL A 78 21.69 2.30 0.68
C VAL A 78 21.08 3.56 1.28
N PRO A 79 21.84 4.65 1.47
CA PRO A 79 21.29 5.91 1.93
C PRO A 79 20.44 6.59 0.85
N LEU A 80 19.43 7.36 1.28
CA LEU A 80 18.58 8.16 0.39
C LEU A 80 19.41 9.08 -0.50
N GLN A 81 19.27 8.94 -1.81
CA GLN A 81 19.96 9.76 -2.81
C GLN A 81 19.19 11.05 -3.10
N GLN A 82 19.90 12.09 -3.54
CA GLN A 82 19.26 13.30 -4.04
C GLN A 82 18.74 13.09 -5.47
N ARG A 83 17.53 13.56 -5.75
CA ARG A 83 16.97 13.56 -7.11
C ARG A 83 17.54 14.71 -7.94
N ASN A 84 17.67 14.50 -9.24
CA ASN A 84 17.98 15.59 -10.17
C ASN A 84 16.79 16.56 -10.27
N SER A 85 17.07 17.81 -10.61
CA SER A 85 16.02 18.79 -10.90
C SER A 85 15.14 18.30 -12.07
N PRO A 86 13.82 18.55 -12.04
CA PRO A 86 12.93 18.22 -13.14
C PRO A 86 13.40 18.82 -14.47
N PHE A 87 13.33 18.04 -15.55
CA PHE A 87 13.77 18.46 -16.87
C PHE A 87 12.64 18.33 -17.89
N ALA A 88 11.90 19.43 -18.09
CA ALA A 88 10.65 19.46 -18.86
C ALA A 88 10.77 18.88 -20.28
N ALA A 89 11.93 18.98 -20.93
CA ALA A 89 12.15 18.43 -22.28
C ALA A 89 12.06 16.90 -22.36
N THR A 90 12.17 16.20 -21.22
CA THR A 90 12.01 14.73 -21.13
C THR A 90 10.62 14.29 -20.70
N GLN A 91 9.75 15.23 -20.32
CA GLN A 91 8.39 14.92 -19.91
C GLN A 91 7.49 14.66 -21.12
N ALA A 92 6.77 13.55 -21.12
CA ALA A 92 5.74 13.26 -22.13
C ALA A 92 4.64 14.33 -22.19
N GLN A 93 4.40 14.99 -21.05
CA GLN A 93 3.50 16.14 -20.92
C GLN A 93 4.26 17.27 -20.22
N SER A 94 5.07 18.00 -20.99
CA SER A 94 5.93 19.09 -20.48
C SER A 94 5.15 20.29 -19.92
N ALA A 95 3.87 20.41 -20.24
CA ALA A 95 2.99 21.43 -19.70
C ALA A 95 2.50 21.12 -18.28
N LEU A 96 2.56 19.86 -17.81
CA LEU A 96 2.16 19.51 -16.45
C LEU A 96 3.25 19.89 -15.45
N SER A 97 2.83 20.35 -14.28
CA SER A 97 3.70 20.67 -13.18
C SER A 97 4.50 19.44 -12.73
N PRO A 98 5.83 19.56 -12.57
CA PRO A 98 6.64 18.49 -12.00
C PRO A 98 6.48 18.37 -10.47
N ASP A 99 5.73 19.27 -9.82
CA ASP A 99 5.58 19.28 -8.37
C ASP A 99 4.56 18.27 -7.85
N THR A 100 3.69 17.73 -8.74
CA THR A 100 2.71 16.70 -8.40
C THR A 100 3.44 15.44 -7.95
N GLN A 101 3.13 14.98 -6.75
CA GLN A 101 3.78 13.84 -6.14
C GLN A 101 2.96 12.57 -6.29
N MET A 102 3.66 11.45 -6.16
CA MET A 102 3.09 10.12 -6.17
C MET A 102 3.51 9.33 -4.93
N PHE A 103 2.51 8.85 -4.20
CA PHE A 103 2.70 7.85 -3.15
C PHE A 103 2.20 6.51 -3.69
N THR A 104 2.99 5.43 -3.64
CA THR A 104 2.50 4.09 -3.95
C THR A 104 2.59 3.18 -2.72
N LEU A 105 1.44 2.62 -2.32
CA LEU A 105 1.32 1.53 -1.36
C LEU A 105 1.24 0.21 -2.14
N SER A 106 2.20 -0.70 -1.93
CA SER A 106 2.34 -1.92 -2.70
C SER A 106 2.95 -3.07 -1.88
N GLY A 107 2.68 -4.32 -2.28
CA GLY A 107 3.32 -5.48 -1.67
C GLY A 107 4.78 -5.65 -2.11
N ASP A 108 5.67 -5.90 -1.15
CA ASP A 108 7.08 -6.23 -1.38
C ASP A 108 7.27 -7.76 -1.47
N TYR A 109 7.76 -8.25 -2.61
CA TYR A 109 8.02 -9.68 -2.88
C TYR A 109 6.86 -10.63 -2.58
N GLY A 110 5.79 -10.50 -3.36
CA GLY A 110 4.56 -11.27 -3.16
C GLY A 110 3.76 -10.78 -1.95
N ASN A 111 2.64 -11.44 -1.67
CA ASN A 111 1.74 -11.17 -0.55
C ASN A 111 1.35 -12.47 0.18
N ALA A 112 2.24 -13.47 0.20
CA ALA A 112 2.12 -14.57 1.14
C ALA A 112 2.53 -14.08 2.54
N PHE A 113 1.69 -14.35 3.54
CA PHE A 113 1.81 -13.77 4.88
C PHE A 113 3.11 -14.11 5.60
N PHE A 114 3.69 -15.27 5.34
CA PHE A 114 4.92 -15.75 5.98
C PHE A 114 6.16 -15.66 5.08
N ASP A 115 6.00 -15.12 3.87
CA ASP A 115 7.02 -15.16 2.81
C ASP A 115 7.63 -13.79 2.47
N SER A 116 7.61 -12.86 3.43
CA SER A 116 8.27 -11.56 3.27
C SER A 116 9.78 -11.68 3.48
N TYR A 117 10.47 -12.27 2.51
CA TYR A 117 11.91 -12.48 2.56
C TYR A 117 12.66 -11.25 2.01
N PRO A 118 13.78 -10.84 2.61
CA PRO A 118 14.59 -9.74 2.07
C PRO A 118 15.14 -10.07 0.67
N TYR A 119 15.40 -11.36 0.42
CA TYR A 119 15.85 -11.89 -0.86
C TYR A 119 15.27 -13.29 -1.09
N THR A 120 15.00 -13.62 -2.35
CA THR A 120 14.58 -14.97 -2.78
C THR A 120 15.34 -15.35 -4.05
N ASN A 121 15.41 -16.64 -4.36
CA ASN A 121 15.89 -17.15 -5.65
C ASN A 121 14.76 -17.25 -6.70
N LYS A 122 13.58 -16.68 -6.44
CA LYS A 122 12.47 -16.68 -7.39
C LYS A 122 12.64 -15.53 -8.38
N PHE A 123 12.65 -15.83 -9.68
CA PHE A 123 12.77 -14.81 -10.72
C PHE A 123 11.53 -13.90 -10.82
N SER A 124 10.33 -14.48 -10.71
CA SER A 124 9.05 -13.79 -10.91
C SER A 124 8.62 -13.00 -9.67
N GLN A 125 9.39 -11.99 -9.31
CA GLN A 125 9.11 -11.06 -8.21
C GLN A 125 8.57 -9.72 -8.70
N TYR A 126 7.94 -8.94 -7.83
CA TYR A 126 7.44 -7.60 -8.17
C TYR A 126 8.59 -6.58 -8.29
N LEU A 127 9.30 -6.59 -9.41
CA LEU A 127 10.42 -5.67 -9.63
C LEU A 127 9.94 -4.26 -10.02
N PHE A 128 9.48 -3.48 -9.02
CA PHE A 128 9.03 -2.11 -9.24
C PHE A 128 10.14 -1.26 -9.88
N ASN A 129 9.81 -0.61 -11.00
CA ASN A 129 10.78 0.09 -11.84
C ASN A 129 10.35 1.51 -12.22
N TYR A 130 9.25 2.03 -11.67
CA TYR A 130 8.72 3.36 -11.97
C TYR A 130 9.13 4.43 -10.92
N TRP A 131 10.31 4.26 -10.33
CA TRP A 131 10.85 5.15 -9.28
C TRP A 131 10.93 6.62 -9.71
N GLN A 132 11.16 6.90 -11.00
CA GLN A 132 11.20 8.25 -11.54
C GLN A 132 9.88 9.02 -11.40
N TYR A 133 8.76 8.31 -11.22
CA TYR A 133 7.44 8.91 -11.02
C TYR A 133 6.97 8.85 -9.57
N THR A 134 7.74 8.25 -8.67
CA THR A 134 7.34 8.00 -7.27
C THR A 134 8.12 8.90 -6.33
N ASP A 135 7.45 9.50 -5.36
CA ASP A 135 8.07 10.28 -4.27
C ASP A 135 8.14 9.47 -2.98
N TYR A 136 7.11 8.64 -2.75
CA TYR A 136 6.98 7.80 -1.56
C TYR A 136 6.59 6.39 -1.97
N TYR A 137 7.33 5.40 -1.49
CA TYR A 137 7.04 3.99 -1.67
C TYR A 137 6.75 3.38 -0.30
N GLY A 138 5.50 3.02 -0.07
CA GLY A 138 5.06 2.40 1.16
C GLY A 138 4.79 0.91 0.98
N TYR A 139 5.21 0.14 1.96
CA TYR A 139 4.89 -1.28 2.00
C TYR A 139 3.46 -1.49 2.47
N TRP A 140 2.69 -2.23 1.68
CA TRP A 140 1.30 -2.57 1.97
C TRP A 140 1.07 -4.06 1.89
N HIS A 141 1.18 -4.70 3.04
CA HIS A 141 0.74 -6.06 3.32
C HIS A 141 0.80 -6.27 4.83
N GLY A 142 -0.15 -7.02 5.39
CA GLY A 142 -0.11 -7.34 6.82
C GLY A 142 0.82 -8.51 7.05
N MET A 143 1.66 -8.49 8.08
CA MET A 143 2.49 -9.64 8.45
C MET A 143 2.05 -10.24 9.78
N PRO A 144 2.13 -11.57 9.96
CA PRO A 144 2.00 -12.18 11.27
C PRO A 144 3.09 -11.66 12.21
N THR A 145 2.82 -11.61 13.50
CA THR A 145 3.87 -11.30 14.49
C THR A 145 4.94 -12.40 14.52
N ALA A 146 6.10 -12.08 15.13
CA ALA A 146 7.16 -13.08 15.29
C ALA A 146 6.62 -14.32 16.02
N HIS A 147 7.12 -15.50 15.61
CA HIS A 147 6.81 -16.80 16.22
C HIS A 147 5.37 -17.29 16.11
N VAL A 148 4.50 -16.63 15.33
CA VAL A 148 3.23 -17.23 14.93
C VAL A 148 3.52 -18.58 14.24
N PRO A 149 2.92 -19.69 14.69
CA PRO A 149 3.14 -20.99 14.08
C PRO A 149 2.63 -21.04 12.63
N GLU A 150 3.47 -21.47 11.69
CA GLU A 150 3.14 -21.51 10.25
C GLU A 150 1.98 -22.45 9.95
N GLU A 151 1.75 -23.47 10.77
CA GLU A 151 0.61 -24.40 10.65
C GLU A 151 -0.76 -23.74 10.82
N LEU A 152 -0.82 -22.53 11.40
CA LEU A 152 -2.05 -21.74 11.47
C LEU A 152 -2.40 -21.10 10.13
N TYR A 153 -1.45 -21.02 9.21
CA TYR A 153 -1.64 -20.42 7.91
C TYR A 153 -2.04 -21.45 6.86
N ASP A 154 -3.31 -21.37 6.45
CA ASP A 154 -3.80 -22.04 5.25
C ASP A 154 -3.80 -21.05 4.07
N PRO A 155 -2.90 -21.20 3.08
CA PRO A 155 -2.82 -20.28 1.95
C PRO A 155 -4.01 -20.41 0.99
N GLN A 156 -4.87 -21.42 1.15
CA GLN A 156 -6.08 -21.59 0.34
C GLN A 156 -7.28 -20.82 0.89
N LYS A 157 -7.23 -20.41 2.15
CA LYS A 157 -8.30 -19.63 2.80
C LYS A 157 -8.24 -18.16 2.39
N ASP A 158 -9.40 -17.51 2.39
CA ASP A 158 -9.46 -16.07 2.22
C ASP A 158 -8.71 -15.37 3.36
N TRP A 159 -8.20 -14.17 3.11
CA TRP A 159 -7.48 -13.40 4.12
C TRP A 159 -8.33 -13.12 5.37
N THR A 160 -9.65 -12.98 5.21
CA THR A 160 -10.61 -12.83 6.34
C THR A 160 -10.76 -14.09 7.20
N GLU A 161 -10.25 -15.24 6.75
CA GLU A 161 -10.35 -16.53 7.45
C GLU A 161 -9.01 -16.97 8.06
N LYS A 162 -8.02 -16.07 8.08
CA LYS A 162 -6.67 -16.32 8.61
C LYS A 162 -6.60 -15.84 10.05
N TRP A 163 -6.78 -16.79 10.97
CA TRP A 163 -6.88 -16.54 12.41
C TRP A 163 -5.54 -16.71 13.13
N PHE A 164 -4.63 -15.76 12.92
CA PHE A 164 -3.40 -15.62 13.70
C PHE A 164 -3.10 -14.16 13.98
N GLU A 165 -2.20 -13.89 14.93
CA GLU A 165 -1.87 -12.51 15.28
C GLU A 165 -1.09 -11.81 14.16
N PHE A 166 -1.70 -10.79 13.57
CA PHE A 166 -1.05 -9.88 12.63
C PHE A 166 -0.44 -8.69 13.37
N GLY A 167 0.77 -8.27 13.05
CA GLY A 167 1.32 -7.04 13.61
C GLY A 167 0.61 -5.79 13.11
N ILE A 168 0.48 -4.76 13.95
CA ILE A 168 -0.01 -3.44 13.56
C ILE A 168 0.99 -2.70 12.65
N LEU A 169 2.28 -2.85 12.93
CA LEU A 169 3.37 -2.25 12.18
C LEU A 169 3.91 -3.24 11.17
N ASN A 170 4.00 -2.78 9.92
CA ASN A 170 4.57 -3.49 8.79
C ASN A 170 5.72 -2.65 8.24
N ILE A 171 6.95 -3.14 8.40
CA ILE A 171 8.15 -2.44 7.94
C ILE A 171 8.46 -2.80 6.48
N PRO A 172 8.98 -1.87 5.66
CA PRO A 172 9.30 -2.15 4.27
C PRO A 172 10.42 -3.17 4.12
N ASN A 173 10.42 -3.89 3.02
CA ASN A 173 11.48 -4.82 2.69
C ASN A 173 12.81 -4.08 2.43
N PRO A 174 13.93 -4.52 3.01
CA PRO A 174 15.21 -3.81 2.85
C PRO A 174 15.66 -3.73 1.39
N GLY A 175 15.32 -4.71 0.56
CA GLY A 175 15.58 -4.67 -0.88
C GLY A 175 14.86 -3.52 -1.58
N TYR A 176 13.59 -3.30 -1.25
CA TYR A 176 12.79 -2.20 -1.79
C TYR A 176 13.18 -0.85 -1.20
N THR A 177 13.48 -0.78 0.11
CA THR A 177 14.03 0.43 0.73
C THR A 177 15.34 0.83 0.06
N ASN A 178 16.26 -0.12 -0.17
CA ASN A 178 17.50 0.15 -0.88
C ASN A 178 17.25 0.66 -2.31
N ALA A 179 16.28 0.09 -3.02
CA ALA A 179 15.92 0.51 -4.37
C ALA A 179 15.27 1.92 -4.38
N ALA A 180 14.35 2.18 -3.45
CA ALA A 180 13.72 3.49 -3.27
C ALA A 180 14.77 4.56 -2.99
N HIS A 181 15.63 4.32 -2.00
CA HIS A 181 16.71 5.23 -1.62
C HIS A 181 17.69 5.50 -2.75
N LYS A 182 18.09 4.47 -3.51
CA LYS A 182 18.96 4.62 -4.68
C LYS A 182 18.37 5.57 -5.72
N ASN A 183 17.04 5.66 -5.80
CA ASN A 183 16.32 6.54 -6.72
C ASN A 183 15.81 7.85 -6.07
N GLY A 184 16.19 8.11 -4.82
CA GLY A 184 15.76 9.31 -4.08
C GLY A 184 14.28 9.33 -3.69
N VAL A 185 13.70 8.15 -3.49
CA VAL A 185 12.31 7.93 -3.07
C VAL A 185 12.29 7.56 -1.59
N LEU A 186 11.37 8.13 -0.82
CA LEU A 186 11.21 7.77 0.60
C LEU A 186 10.56 6.40 0.75
N SER A 187 11.09 5.57 1.64
CA SER A 187 10.53 4.26 2.01
C SER A 187 9.68 4.37 3.27
N ILE A 188 8.40 4.03 3.18
CA ILE A 188 7.42 4.32 4.23
C ILE A 188 6.85 3.03 4.83
N ALA A 189 6.98 2.87 6.15
CA ALA A 189 6.36 1.79 6.89
C ALA A 189 4.85 2.03 7.05
N CYS A 190 4.07 0.98 7.33
CA CYS A 190 2.64 1.07 7.53
C CYS A 190 2.26 0.74 8.98
N ILE A 191 1.51 1.62 9.63
CA ILE A 191 0.82 1.36 10.89
C ILE A 191 -0.66 1.22 10.56
N PHE A 192 -1.22 0.04 10.80
CA PHE A 192 -2.58 -0.28 10.41
C PHE A 192 -3.37 -0.91 11.56
N PHE A 193 -4.51 -0.28 11.88
CA PHE A 193 -5.50 -0.79 12.83
C PHE A 193 -6.77 -1.18 12.08
N SER A 194 -7.28 -2.39 12.33
CA SER A 194 -8.52 -2.92 11.74
C SER A 194 -9.15 -3.89 12.74
N ASP A 195 -10.45 -3.76 12.94
CA ASP A 195 -11.22 -4.67 13.82
C ASP A 195 -11.34 -6.09 13.26
N ASN A 196 -11.14 -6.26 11.94
CA ASN A 196 -11.36 -7.53 11.27
C ASN A 196 -10.11 -8.42 11.32
N ASP A 197 -8.93 -7.83 11.18
CA ASP A 197 -7.72 -8.59 10.76
C ASP A 197 -6.58 -8.51 11.77
N ARG A 198 -6.64 -7.54 12.69
CA ARG A 198 -5.60 -7.34 13.71
C ARG A 198 -6.02 -7.84 15.09
N GLY A 199 -7.22 -8.41 15.20
CA GLY A 199 -7.78 -8.88 16.46
C GLY A 199 -7.95 -7.74 17.48
N PRO A 200 -7.85 -7.99 18.79
CA PRO A 200 -8.09 -6.98 19.83
C PRO A 200 -6.96 -5.95 20.01
N GLN A 201 -6.01 -5.86 19.07
CA GLN A 201 -4.93 -4.88 19.15
C GLN A 201 -5.46 -3.45 19.03
N THR A 202 -5.12 -2.61 20.02
CA THR A 202 -5.65 -1.25 20.12
C THR A 202 -4.57 -0.20 19.95
N TYR A 203 -4.91 0.91 19.29
CA TYR A 203 -4.06 2.10 19.19
C TYR A 203 -3.68 2.69 20.55
N LYS A 204 -4.45 2.43 21.62
CA LYS A 204 -4.23 3.07 22.93
C LYS A 204 -2.81 2.86 23.46
N GLN A 205 -2.22 1.69 23.22
CA GLN A 205 -0.85 1.40 23.63
C GLN A 205 0.18 2.32 22.93
N MET A 206 -0.09 2.76 21.70
CA MET A 206 0.75 3.74 20.99
C MET A 206 0.79 5.09 21.69
N LEU A 207 -0.31 5.44 22.39
CA LEU A 207 -0.53 6.76 22.98
C LEU A 207 -0.03 6.87 24.42
N VAL A 208 0.57 5.80 24.98
CA VAL A 208 1.11 5.81 26.34
C VAL A 208 2.32 6.75 26.40
N GLN A 209 2.27 7.66 27.36
CA GLN A 209 3.34 8.61 27.66
C GLN A 209 4.01 8.26 29.00
N ASP A 210 5.31 8.53 29.12
CA ASP A 210 5.99 8.51 30.41
C ASP A 210 5.69 9.76 31.25
N ALA A 211 6.30 9.83 32.44
CA ALA A 211 6.13 10.97 33.35
C ALA A 211 6.65 12.31 32.79
N GLN A 212 7.47 12.27 31.74
CA GLN A 212 8.00 13.44 31.04
C GLN A 212 7.10 13.84 29.86
N GLY A 213 6.06 13.07 29.55
CA GLY A 213 5.17 13.31 28.41
C GLY A 213 5.70 12.74 27.10
N GLU A 214 6.74 11.91 27.13
CA GLU A 214 7.29 11.31 25.92
C GLU A 214 6.48 10.09 25.50
N PHE A 215 6.17 9.98 24.20
CA PHE A 215 5.50 8.81 23.64
C PHE A 215 6.47 7.63 23.53
N LEU A 216 6.34 6.65 24.41
CA LEU A 216 7.28 5.53 24.51
C LEU A 216 7.35 4.72 23.21
N VAL A 217 6.19 4.40 22.64
CA VAL A 217 6.13 3.67 21.37
C VAL A 217 6.63 4.52 20.21
N ALA A 218 6.37 5.85 20.21
CA ALA A 218 6.88 6.72 19.15
C ALA A 218 8.41 6.78 19.14
N LYS A 219 9.04 6.82 20.33
CA LYS A 219 10.52 6.74 20.46
C LYS A 219 11.06 5.46 19.85
N LYS A 220 10.41 4.34 20.10
CA LYS A 220 10.79 3.03 19.54
C LYS A 220 10.57 2.96 18.04
N LEU A 221 9.47 3.51 17.52
CA LEU A 221 9.27 3.67 16.08
C LEU A 221 10.44 4.44 15.44
N ILE A 222 10.79 5.62 15.97
CA ILE A 222 11.92 6.40 15.46
C ILE A 222 13.25 5.62 15.53
N GLU A 223 13.46 4.85 16.60
CA GLU A 223 14.63 3.97 16.75
C GLU A 223 14.66 2.89 15.66
N MET A 224 13.53 2.21 15.42
CA MET A 224 13.36 1.20 14.39
C MET A 224 13.55 1.79 12.99
N ALA A 225 12.98 2.96 12.69
CA ALA A 225 13.15 3.64 11.41
C ALA A 225 14.63 3.93 11.10
N LYS A 226 15.37 4.42 12.10
CA LYS A 226 16.82 4.65 11.98
C LYS A 226 17.62 3.36 11.85
N PHE A 227 17.23 2.30 12.58
CA PHE A 227 17.93 1.02 12.55
C PHE A 227 17.75 0.28 11.22
N TYR A 228 16.50 0.18 10.75
CA TYR A 228 16.12 -0.48 9.51
C TYR A 228 16.35 0.37 8.27
N GLY A 229 16.39 1.69 8.42
CA GLY A 229 16.71 2.65 7.37
C GLY A 229 15.52 3.04 6.50
N TYR A 230 14.31 3.11 7.05
CA TYR A 230 13.13 3.67 6.36
C TYR A 230 12.79 5.06 6.92
N ASP A 231 11.95 5.84 6.22
CA ASP A 231 11.87 7.30 6.40
C ASP A 231 10.61 7.80 7.12
N GLY A 232 9.64 6.92 7.40
CA GLY A 232 8.44 7.34 8.09
C GLY A 232 7.29 6.34 8.05
N TYR A 233 6.07 6.86 8.28
CA TYR A 233 4.88 6.07 8.53
C TYR A 233 3.67 6.57 7.74
N PHE A 234 3.02 5.63 7.06
CA PHE A 234 1.64 5.74 6.65
C PHE A 234 0.76 5.17 7.77
N ILE A 235 -0.17 5.98 8.29
CA ILE A 235 -1.03 5.60 9.40
C ILE A 235 -2.45 5.41 8.89
N ASN A 236 -2.92 4.17 8.94
CA ASN A 236 -4.28 3.80 8.58
C ASN A 236 -5.07 3.30 9.78
N GLN A 237 -6.08 4.06 10.18
CA GLN A 237 -6.93 3.77 11.33
C GLN A 237 -8.31 3.34 10.83
N GLU A 238 -8.58 2.03 10.75
CA GLU A 238 -9.82 1.44 10.18
C GLU A 238 -10.61 0.58 11.19
N GLU A 239 -10.45 0.80 12.49
CA GLU A 239 -11.29 0.16 13.51
C GLU A 239 -12.75 0.65 13.37
N ALA A 240 -13.52 0.07 12.46
CA ALA A 240 -14.86 0.52 12.07
C ALA A 240 -15.90 0.44 13.21
N SER A 241 -15.75 -0.52 14.12
CA SER A 241 -16.68 -0.75 15.23
C SER A 241 -16.44 0.21 16.40
N LYS A 242 -15.17 0.46 16.75
CA LYS A 242 -14.79 1.24 17.92
C LYS A 242 -14.29 2.64 17.59
N GLY A 243 -13.67 2.83 16.43
CA GLY A 243 -12.97 4.04 16.05
C GLY A 243 -11.89 4.42 17.05
N VAL A 244 -11.51 5.70 17.03
CA VAL A 244 -10.70 6.32 18.07
C VAL A 244 -11.65 6.87 19.14
N ALA A 245 -11.35 6.67 20.43
CA ALA A 245 -12.14 7.26 21.50
C ALA A 245 -11.99 8.78 21.43
N LYS A 246 -13.09 9.53 21.58
CA LYS A 246 -13.08 10.99 21.39
C LYS A 246 -12.02 11.69 22.25
N GLU A 247 -11.86 11.23 23.48
CA GLU A 247 -10.88 11.70 24.46
C GLU A 247 -9.42 11.43 24.05
N ASP A 248 -9.17 10.47 23.17
CA ASP A 248 -7.83 10.11 22.72
C ASP A 248 -7.42 10.84 21.44
N ILE A 249 -8.34 11.47 20.70
CA ILE A 249 -8.05 12.20 19.46
C ILE A 249 -6.97 13.27 19.65
N PRO A 250 -7.01 14.12 20.70
CA PRO A 250 -5.92 15.06 20.96
C PRO A 250 -4.56 14.36 21.09
N ARG A 251 -4.52 13.25 21.84
CA ARG A 251 -3.29 12.51 22.11
C ARG A 251 -2.76 11.78 20.88
N TYR A 252 -3.65 11.26 20.04
CA TYR A 252 -3.29 10.65 18.74
C TYR A 252 -2.63 11.69 17.82
N LYS A 253 -3.19 12.90 17.73
CA LYS A 253 -2.57 14.00 16.97
C LYS A 253 -1.20 14.37 17.52
N GLN A 254 -1.04 14.43 18.85
CA GLN A 254 0.26 14.69 19.47
C GLN A 254 1.26 13.55 19.20
N PHE A 255 0.83 12.29 19.17
CA PHE A 255 1.66 11.15 18.81
C PHE A 255 2.17 11.26 17.36
N MET A 256 1.30 11.55 16.39
CA MET A 256 1.70 11.77 15.00
C MET A 256 2.64 12.96 14.85
N LYS A 257 2.34 14.06 15.55
CA LYS A 257 3.19 15.24 15.59
C LYS A 257 4.56 14.91 16.17
N TYR A 258 4.64 14.09 17.20
CA TYR A 258 5.90 13.67 17.81
C TYR A 258 6.78 12.93 16.79
N LEU A 259 6.23 11.96 16.05
CA LEU A 259 6.97 11.27 14.97
C LEU A 259 7.48 12.26 13.92
N ARG A 260 6.59 13.17 13.48
CA ARG A 260 6.91 14.18 12.47
C ARG A 260 8.02 15.13 12.92
N ASP A 261 7.91 15.69 14.12
CA ASP A 261 8.87 16.65 14.65
C ASP A 261 10.25 16.01 14.90
N GLN A 262 10.31 14.68 15.00
CA GLN A 262 11.54 13.89 15.08
C GLN A 262 12.11 13.50 13.70
N GLY A 263 11.56 14.06 12.62
CA GLY A 263 12.06 13.93 11.26
C GLY A 263 11.50 12.76 10.46
N MET A 264 10.46 12.08 10.96
CA MET A 264 9.75 11.06 10.19
C MET A 264 8.73 11.71 9.25
N TYR A 265 8.61 11.19 8.03
CA TYR A 265 7.45 11.51 7.21
C TYR A 265 6.20 10.84 7.78
N VAL A 266 5.12 11.58 7.96
CA VAL A 266 3.85 11.03 8.46
C VAL A 266 2.73 11.32 7.45
N GLN A 267 2.09 10.29 6.94
CA GLN A 267 0.88 10.41 6.12
C GLN A 267 -0.32 9.78 6.83
N TRP A 268 -1.40 10.53 6.94
CA TRP A 268 -2.66 10.09 7.52
C TRP A 268 -3.60 9.54 6.45
N TYR A 269 -4.33 8.45 6.70
CA TYR A 269 -5.41 8.00 5.81
C TYR A 269 -6.74 8.67 6.20
N ASP A 270 -7.51 9.12 5.21
CA ASP A 270 -8.83 9.75 5.40
C ASP A 270 -9.88 8.75 5.93
N SER A 271 -9.82 8.39 7.22
CA SER A 271 -10.76 7.48 7.86
C SER A 271 -11.51 8.09 9.04
N THR A 272 -10.80 8.71 9.99
CA THR A 272 -11.36 9.12 11.29
C THR A 272 -11.95 10.54 11.26
N VAL A 273 -13.15 10.69 11.81
CA VAL A 273 -13.81 11.98 12.04
C VAL A 273 -13.24 12.66 13.29
N ASN A 274 -12.61 13.83 13.17
CA ASN A 274 -11.95 14.52 14.30
C ASN A 274 -12.86 14.78 15.52
N GLU A 275 -14.16 15.04 15.32
CA GLU A 275 -15.07 15.40 16.43
C GLU A 275 -15.61 14.20 17.22
N THR A 276 -15.60 13.01 16.61
CA THR A 276 -16.28 11.82 17.15
C THR A 276 -15.39 10.60 17.26
N GLY A 277 -14.29 10.56 16.49
CA GLY A 277 -13.39 9.43 16.39
C GLY A 277 -13.94 8.25 15.60
N LYS A 278 -15.17 8.34 15.08
CA LYS A 278 -15.77 7.32 14.23
C LYS A 278 -15.11 7.29 12.85
N ILE A 279 -15.10 6.10 12.25
CA ILE A 279 -14.71 5.93 10.85
C ILE A 279 -15.81 6.48 9.95
N ALA A 280 -15.49 7.49 9.16
CA ALA A 280 -16.30 7.97 8.04
C ALA A 280 -15.41 8.69 7.02
N TYR A 281 -15.13 8.00 5.92
CA TYR A 281 -14.31 8.53 4.82
C TYR A 281 -14.97 9.76 4.19
N GLN A 282 -14.22 10.86 4.06
CA GLN A 282 -14.74 12.09 3.45
C GLN A 282 -14.60 12.05 1.92
N ASN A 283 -13.59 11.33 1.43
CA ASN A 283 -13.13 11.30 0.04
C ASN A 283 -12.71 12.69 -0.46
N GLU A 284 -12.38 13.59 0.48
CA GLU A 284 -11.96 14.95 0.24
C GLU A 284 -11.21 15.47 1.47
N PHE A 285 -10.32 16.44 1.28
CA PHE A 285 -9.67 17.13 2.38
C PHE A 285 -10.53 18.29 2.86
N ASN A 286 -11.08 18.20 4.07
CA ASN A 286 -12.06 19.18 4.58
C ASN A 286 -11.91 19.41 6.10
N ALA A 287 -12.80 20.20 6.69
CA ALA A 287 -12.75 20.52 8.12
C ALA A 287 -12.88 19.31 9.06
N VAL A 288 -13.40 18.17 8.57
CA VAL A 288 -13.62 16.96 9.36
C VAL A 288 -12.32 16.18 9.59
N ASN A 289 -11.46 16.07 8.57
CA ASN A 289 -10.21 15.30 8.62
C ASN A 289 -8.94 16.17 8.65
N SER A 290 -9.01 17.43 8.23
CA SER A 290 -7.84 18.33 8.22
C SER A 290 -7.15 18.55 9.56
N PRO A 291 -7.81 18.45 10.74
CA PRO A 291 -7.10 18.50 12.02
C PRO A 291 -6.05 17.39 12.20
N PHE A 292 -6.13 16.26 11.48
CA PHE A 292 -5.10 15.22 11.50
C PHE A 292 -3.86 15.57 10.63
N VAL A 293 -3.92 16.65 9.86
CA VAL A 293 -2.80 17.21 9.09
C VAL A 293 -2.31 18.52 9.68
N LYS A 294 -3.22 19.47 9.89
CA LYS A 294 -2.92 20.76 10.52
C LYS A 294 -4.04 21.13 11.48
N ASP A 295 -3.72 21.03 12.76
CA ASP A 295 -4.62 21.35 13.86
C ASP A 295 -4.46 22.79 14.34
N LYS A 296 -5.54 23.41 14.81
CA LYS A 296 -5.51 24.79 15.31
C LYS A 296 -4.67 24.95 16.58
N GLN A 297 -4.66 23.94 17.44
CA GLN A 297 -3.93 23.93 18.71
C GLN A 297 -2.51 23.38 18.54
N TYR A 298 -2.34 22.31 17.76
CA TYR A 298 -1.06 21.61 17.65
C TYR A 298 -0.21 22.02 16.44
N GLY A 299 -0.72 22.84 15.53
CA GLY A 299 -0.05 23.21 14.30
C GLY A 299 0.02 22.03 13.32
N GLN A 300 1.14 21.87 12.62
CA GLN A 300 1.32 20.73 11.70
C GLN A 300 1.42 19.42 12.50
N VAL A 301 0.51 18.49 12.23
CA VAL A 301 0.35 17.20 12.90
C VAL A 301 0.94 16.05 12.08
N SER A 302 0.67 16.03 10.77
CA SER A 302 1.25 15.09 9.80
C SER A 302 1.68 15.86 8.54
N ASP A 303 2.44 15.25 7.65
CA ASP A 303 2.93 15.91 6.44
C ASP A 303 1.87 15.93 5.33
N SER A 304 1.07 14.87 5.24
CA SER A 304 0.06 14.74 4.19
C SER A 304 -1.09 13.81 4.56
N ILE A 305 -2.10 13.79 3.69
CA ILE A 305 -3.25 12.90 3.77
C ILE A 305 -3.41 12.10 2.48
N PHE A 306 -3.65 10.80 2.63
CA PHE A 306 -4.19 9.94 1.58
C PHE A 306 -5.71 10.01 1.66
N LEU A 307 -6.33 10.62 0.65
CA LEU A 307 -7.79 10.68 0.55
C LEU A 307 -8.34 9.32 0.19
N ASN A 308 -9.41 8.91 0.87
CA ASN A 308 -10.15 7.73 0.46
C ASN A 308 -10.66 7.92 -0.97
N TYR A 309 -10.97 6.79 -1.59
CA TYR A 309 -11.46 6.68 -2.95
C TYR A 309 -12.84 7.37 -3.12
N TRP A 310 -13.45 7.26 -4.31
CA TRP A 310 -14.83 7.75 -4.55
C TRP A 310 -14.95 9.28 -4.39
N TRP A 311 -13.92 9.98 -4.85
CA TRP A 311 -13.93 11.42 -5.04
C TRP A 311 -14.46 11.78 -6.44
N ASP A 312 -14.80 13.05 -6.64
CA ASP A 312 -15.13 13.64 -7.95
C ASP A 312 -14.37 14.96 -8.15
N LYS A 313 -14.60 15.65 -9.29
CA LYS A 313 -13.93 16.93 -9.57
C LYS A 313 -14.24 18.00 -8.52
N ALA A 314 -15.45 18.03 -7.98
CA ALA A 314 -15.85 19.02 -6.99
C ALA A 314 -15.12 18.78 -5.66
N LYS A 315 -15.10 17.53 -5.18
CA LYS A 315 -14.36 17.10 -4.00
C LYS A 315 -12.86 17.39 -4.10
N LEU A 316 -12.24 17.09 -5.24
CA LEU A 316 -10.82 17.37 -5.45
C LEU A 316 -10.52 18.88 -5.53
N LYS A 317 -11.43 19.67 -6.09
CA LYS A 317 -11.34 21.14 -6.07
C LYS A 317 -11.46 21.67 -4.64
N SER A 318 -12.46 21.23 -3.89
CA SER A 318 -12.66 21.58 -2.48
C SER A 318 -11.44 21.22 -1.63
N SER A 319 -10.86 20.04 -1.85
CA SER A 319 -9.65 19.59 -1.16
C SER A 319 -8.47 20.53 -1.38
N ARG A 320 -8.24 20.92 -2.64
CA ARG A 320 -7.19 21.86 -3.05
C ARG A 320 -7.40 23.25 -2.46
N ASP A 321 -8.64 23.73 -2.46
CA ASP A 321 -8.98 25.05 -1.97
C ASP A 321 -8.89 25.10 -0.43
N HIS A 322 -9.33 24.05 0.27
CA HIS A 322 -9.21 23.90 1.73
C HIS A 322 -7.75 23.83 2.17
N ALA A 323 -6.91 23.05 1.49
CA ALA A 323 -5.47 23.03 1.76
C ALA A 323 -4.84 24.42 1.66
N LYS A 324 -5.18 25.18 0.60
CA LYS A 324 -4.71 26.57 0.45
C LYS A 324 -5.21 27.50 1.56
N GLN A 325 -6.46 27.37 2.00
CA GLN A 325 -7.00 28.14 3.13
C GLN A 325 -6.24 27.88 4.43
N LEU A 326 -5.75 26.65 4.62
CA LEU A 326 -4.89 26.28 5.74
C LEU A 326 -3.41 26.68 5.56
N GLY A 327 -3.06 27.32 4.44
CA GLY A 327 -1.69 27.68 4.10
C GLY A 327 -0.79 26.48 3.78
N LEU A 328 -1.38 25.40 3.26
CA LEU A 328 -0.69 24.18 2.85
C LEU A 328 -0.54 24.14 1.32
N ASN A 329 0.51 23.47 0.83
CA ASN A 329 0.66 23.19 -0.59
C ASN A 329 -0.15 21.92 -0.93
N PRO A 330 -1.24 22.02 -1.72
CA PRO A 330 -2.07 20.85 -2.03
C PRO A 330 -1.30 19.74 -2.76
N LEU A 331 -0.29 20.07 -3.56
CA LEU A 331 0.57 19.08 -4.25
C LEU A 331 1.61 18.42 -3.33
N LYS A 332 1.75 18.86 -2.08
CA LYS A 332 2.60 18.18 -1.07
C LYS A 332 1.78 17.55 0.05
N THR A 333 0.54 17.98 0.22
CA THR A 333 -0.26 17.64 1.40
C THR A 333 -1.45 16.74 1.07
N VAL A 334 -2.08 16.85 -0.11
CA VAL A 334 -3.30 16.10 -0.41
C VAL A 334 -3.02 15.09 -1.52
N PHE A 335 -3.28 13.82 -1.25
CA PHE A 335 -3.09 12.73 -2.21
C PHE A 335 -4.43 12.08 -2.54
N ALA A 336 -4.89 12.22 -3.79
CA ALA A 336 -6.09 11.58 -4.29
C ALA A 336 -5.86 10.06 -4.40
N GLY A 337 -6.55 9.28 -3.57
CA GLY A 337 -6.44 7.83 -3.55
C GLY A 337 -6.97 7.16 -4.81
N ILE A 338 -6.24 6.16 -5.29
CA ILE A 338 -6.60 5.27 -6.39
C ILE A 338 -6.44 3.82 -5.92
N GLU A 339 -7.52 3.05 -5.99
CA GLU A 339 -7.48 1.64 -5.61
C GLU A 339 -7.12 0.76 -6.81
N GLY A 340 -5.86 0.33 -6.90
CA GLY A 340 -5.39 -0.61 -7.92
C GLY A 340 -5.59 -2.08 -7.53
N GLY A 341 -5.66 -2.37 -6.23
CA GLY A 341 -5.62 -3.73 -5.69
C GLY A 341 -6.93 -4.49 -5.85
N ASN A 342 -8.09 -3.86 -5.63
CA ASN A 342 -9.35 -4.58 -5.48
C ASN A 342 -10.19 -4.67 -6.79
N GLY A 343 -10.57 -5.91 -7.15
CA GLY A 343 -11.42 -6.22 -8.30
C GLY A 343 -12.81 -5.59 -8.25
N ASP A 344 -13.39 -5.50 -7.05
CA ASP A 344 -14.74 -4.96 -6.80
C ASP A 344 -14.76 -3.44 -6.73
N PHE A 345 -13.64 -2.82 -6.35
CA PHE A 345 -13.41 -1.39 -6.55
C PHE A 345 -13.09 -1.09 -8.01
N GLY A 346 -12.93 -2.11 -8.85
CA GLY A 346 -12.82 -1.96 -10.27
C GLY A 346 -11.43 -1.51 -10.67
N ARG A 347 -10.41 -2.34 -10.46
CA ARG A 347 -9.05 -2.19 -11.07
C ARG A 347 -9.06 -1.51 -12.45
N TRP A 348 -10.07 -1.83 -13.28
CA TRP A 348 -10.33 -1.26 -14.61
C TRP A 348 -11.69 -0.54 -14.76
N LYS A 349 -12.49 -0.48 -13.70
CA LYS A 349 -13.87 0.04 -13.63
C LYS A 349 -14.07 1.01 -12.47
N GLN A 350 -13.03 1.74 -12.08
CA GLN A 350 -13.16 2.76 -11.05
C GLN A 350 -14.28 3.73 -11.45
N LYS A 351 -15.18 4.02 -10.51
CA LYS A 351 -16.27 4.98 -10.73
C LYS A 351 -15.77 6.43 -10.79
N TYR A 352 -14.51 6.64 -10.43
CA TYR A 352 -13.80 7.92 -10.46
C TYR A 352 -12.69 7.89 -11.51
N ASP A 353 -12.46 9.03 -12.15
CA ASP A 353 -11.51 9.20 -13.24
C ASP A 353 -10.43 10.19 -12.81
N LEU A 354 -9.16 9.77 -12.82
CA LEU A 354 -8.03 10.59 -12.38
C LEU A 354 -7.91 11.91 -13.17
N ARG A 355 -8.44 11.98 -14.40
CA ARG A 355 -8.51 13.23 -15.16
C ARG A 355 -9.36 14.31 -14.48
N LEU A 356 -10.28 13.94 -13.59
CA LEU A 356 -11.05 14.90 -12.77
C LEU A 356 -10.16 15.65 -11.76
N ASN A 357 -8.94 15.18 -11.50
CA ASN A 357 -7.95 15.90 -10.70
C ASN A 357 -7.26 17.03 -11.50
N ILE A 358 -7.52 17.16 -12.80
CA ILE A 358 -7.02 18.29 -13.60
C ILE A 358 -7.96 19.49 -13.41
N GLY A 359 -7.39 20.57 -12.86
CA GLY A 359 -8.09 21.84 -12.66
C GLY A 359 -8.31 22.60 -13.96
N ASP A 360 -9.08 23.68 -13.88
CA ASP A 360 -9.44 24.50 -15.05
C ASP A 360 -8.23 25.23 -15.67
N ASN A 361 -7.11 25.30 -14.94
CA ASN A 361 -5.81 25.78 -15.41
C ASN A 361 -4.97 24.70 -16.12
N GLY A 362 -5.52 23.50 -16.34
CA GLY A 362 -4.82 22.38 -16.97
C GLY A 362 -3.78 21.69 -16.09
N GLN A 363 -3.74 22.00 -14.78
CA GLN A 363 -2.77 21.41 -13.83
C GLN A 363 -3.44 20.48 -12.83
N PRO A 364 -2.74 19.48 -12.28
CA PRO A 364 -3.24 18.69 -11.17
C PRO A 364 -3.60 19.58 -9.97
N MET A 365 -4.74 19.29 -9.34
CA MET A 365 -5.20 20.02 -8.16
C MET A 365 -4.53 19.49 -6.88
N ASN A 366 -4.33 18.18 -6.82
CA ASN A 366 -3.77 17.44 -5.69
C ASN A 366 -2.74 16.41 -6.21
N SER A 367 -1.93 15.86 -5.32
CA SER A 367 -1.06 14.71 -5.60
C SER A 367 -1.85 13.41 -5.68
N ILE A 368 -1.19 12.30 -5.98
CA ILE A 368 -1.83 11.01 -6.27
C ILE A 368 -1.27 9.97 -5.34
N ALA A 369 -2.13 9.15 -4.74
CA ALA A 369 -1.68 7.95 -4.06
C ALA A 369 -2.37 6.71 -4.61
N THR A 370 -1.62 5.63 -4.83
CA THR A 370 -2.18 4.34 -5.23
C THR A 370 -2.03 3.32 -4.13
N LEU A 371 -3.03 2.47 -3.99
CA LEU A 371 -2.96 1.26 -3.19
C LEU A 371 -3.10 0.03 -4.09
N GLY A 372 -2.21 -0.95 -3.94
CA GLY A 372 -2.30 -2.22 -4.65
C GLY A 372 -1.97 -2.16 -6.14
N ALA A 373 -1.20 -1.17 -6.59
CA ALA A 373 -0.77 -1.03 -8.01
C ALA A 373 0.13 -2.20 -8.49
N ASP A 374 0.68 -2.97 -7.56
CA ASP A 374 1.35 -4.25 -7.77
C ASP A 374 0.44 -5.36 -8.30
N PHE A 375 -0.88 -5.12 -8.41
CA PHE A 375 -1.80 -6.04 -9.08
C PHE A 375 -1.34 -6.43 -10.49
N THR A 376 -0.59 -5.56 -11.19
CA THR A 376 -0.01 -5.87 -12.51
C THR A 376 0.92 -7.08 -12.48
N HIS A 377 1.53 -7.36 -11.33
CA HIS A 377 2.32 -8.55 -11.07
C HIS A 377 1.44 -9.70 -10.53
N ASN A 378 0.62 -9.42 -9.51
CA ASN A 378 -0.12 -10.45 -8.76
C ASN A 378 -1.37 -10.97 -9.50
N ALA A 379 -2.00 -10.18 -10.35
CA ALA A 379 -3.25 -10.51 -11.05
C ALA A 379 -3.05 -11.21 -12.40
N TRP A 380 -1.86 -11.12 -13.00
CA TRP A 380 -1.58 -11.74 -14.31
C TRP A 380 -1.58 -13.28 -14.21
N MET A 381 -1.32 -13.84 -13.03
CA MET A 381 -1.37 -15.28 -12.79
C MET A 381 -2.77 -15.89 -12.92
N LYS A 382 -3.86 -15.12 -12.71
CA LYS A 382 -5.24 -15.66 -12.78
C LYS A 382 -5.92 -15.51 -14.13
N SER A 383 -5.50 -14.56 -14.99
CA SER A 383 -6.05 -14.45 -16.37
C SER A 383 -5.56 -15.55 -17.31
N LEU A 384 -4.52 -16.29 -16.92
CA LEU A 384 -3.97 -17.42 -17.66
C LEU A 384 -4.48 -18.77 -17.15
N ALA A 385 -5.64 -18.84 -16.48
CA ALA A 385 -6.28 -20.10 -16.03
C ALA A 385 -6.75 -21.05 -17.17
N GLY A 386 -5.98 -21.10 -18.27
CA GLY A 386 -5.97 -22.14 -19.28
C GLY A 386 -4.58 -22.37 -19.93
N ARG A 387 -3.51 -21.74 -19.44
CA ARG A 387 -2.12 -21.94 -19.90
C ARG A 387 -1.16 -21.90 -18.71
N THR A 388 -0.20 -22.81 -18.74
CA THR A 388 0.76 -23.15 -17.68
C THR A 388 1.17 -21.96 -16.80
N PRO A 389 1.12 -22.08 -15.46
CA PRO A 389 1.61 -21.05 -14.56
C PRO A 389 3.07 -20.72 -14.88
N ILE A 390 3.43 -19.44 -14.79
CA ILE A 390 4.84 -18.97 -14.81
C ILE A 390 5.64 -19.58 -13.64
N ALA A 391 4.99 -20.35 -12.75
CA ALA A 391 5.61 -21.10 -11.68
C ALA A 391 6.69 -22.10 -12.14
N GLU A 392 6.73 -22.49 -13.42
CA GLU A 392 7.64 -23.52 -13.95
C GLU A 392 8.77 -23.01 -14.89
N LEU A 393 9.07 -21.71 -14.93
CA LEU A 393 10.31 -21.26 -15.59
C LEU A 393 11.50 -21.39 -14.63
N THR A 394 11.96 -22.61 -14.41
CA THR A 394 13.35 -22.86 -13.99
C THR A 394 14.25 -22.56 -15.19
N MET A 395 15.19 -21.63 -15.05
CA MET A 395 16.28 -21.56 -16.01
C MET A 395 17.16 -22.80 -15.80
N PRO A 396 17.41 -23.64 -16.81
CA PRO A 396 18.45 -24.63 -16.71
C PRO A 396 19.78 -23.88 -16.55
N ILE A 397 20.42 -24.06 -15.39
CA ILE A 397 21.83 -23.70 -15.22
C ILE A 397 22.60 -24.75 -16.01
N ASN A 398 22.82 -24.50 -17.31
CA ASN A 398 23.82 -25.26 -18.06
C ASN A 398 25.19 -24.68 -17.66
N GLY A 399 26.05 -25.57 -17.14
CA GLY A 399 27.40 -25.25 -16.67
C GLY A 399 28.41 -24.93 -17.77
#